data_AF-A0A396HJX1-F1
#
_entry.id   AF-A0A396HJX1-F1
#
_cell.length_a   1.000
_cell.length_b   1.000
_cell.length_c   1.000
_cell.angle_alpha   90.00
_cell.angle_beta   90.00
_cell.angle_gamma   90.00
#
_symmetry.space_group_name_H-M   'P 1'
#
loop_
_entity.id
_entity.type
_entity.pdbx_description
1 polymer ?
#
loop_
_entity_poly.entity_id
_entity_poly.type
_entity_poly.pdbx_seq_one_letter_code
_entity_poly.pdbx_strand_id
1 'polypeptide(L)'
;MQISPFDGQEVDASSLGWAMSAVSSRAFKLHGNKQSNGVNFDIPMMLPLIDMCNNSFNPNARIVQEQESSTKMWVKVVAEKAIKEDDPLLLWYGCLSNDLFLLDYG
;
A
#
# COMPACT_ATOMS: atom_id res chain seq x y z
N MET A 1 -0.86 -2.46 36.13
CA MET A 1 -1.03 -3.60 35.20
C MET A 1 -0.44 -3.15 33.88
N GLN A 2 0.68 -3.73 33.44
CA GLN A 2 1.32 -3.33 32.19
C GLN A 2 0.51 -3.93 31.04
N ILE A 3 -0.12 -3.07 30.24
CA ILE A 3 -0.84 -3.50 29.05
C ILE A 3 0.24 -3.91 28.04
N SER A 4 0.42 -5.22 27.83
CA SER A 4 1.23 -5.72 26.73
C SER A 4 0.49 -5.39 25.43
N PRO A 5 1.13 -4.77 24.42
CA PRO A 5 0.47 -4.36 23.17
C PRO A 5 -0.09 -5.54 22.36
N PHE A 6 0.29 -6.76 22.70
CA PHE A 6 -0.10 -8.00 22.03
C PHE A 6 -0.99 -8.90 22.90
N ASP A 7 -1.64 -8.35 23.93
CA ASP A 7 -2.56 -9.10 24.82
C ASP A 7 -1.92 -10.36 25.44
N GLY A 8 -0.63 -10.27 25.77
CA GLY A 8 0.15 -11.38 26.34
C GLY A 8 0.64 -12.41 25.32
N GLN A 9 0.40 -12.22 24.02
CA GLN A 9 1.03 -13.05 22.99
C GLN A 9 2.53 -12.79 22.91
N GLU A 10 3.28 -13.88 22.78
CA GLU A 10 4.72 -13.82 22.53
C GLU A 10 4.96 -13.43 21.07
N VAL A 11 5.64 -12.30 20.86
CA VAL A 11 6.06 -11.84 19.54
C VAL A 11 7.59 -11.87 19.51
N ASP A 12 8.14 -12.81 18.77
CA ASP A 12 9.59 -12.92 18.59
C ASP A 12 10.13 -11.96 17.53
N ALA A 13 11.46 -11.85 17.46
CA ALA A 13 12.13 -10.99 16.50
C ALA A 13 11.83 -11.37 15.04
N SER A 14 11.59 -12.66 14.77
CA SER A 14 11.28 -13.16 13.43
C SER A 14 9.90 -12.71 12.96
N SER A 15 8.91 -12.79 13.84
CA SER A 15 7.54 -12.33 13.59
C SER A 15 7.50 -10.83 13.35
N LEU A 16 8.24 -10.06 14.16
CA LEU A 16 8.37 -8.63 13.98
C LEU A 16 9.08 -8.27 12.67
N GLY A 17 10.17 -8.96 12.35
CA GLY A 17 10.91 -8.78 11.10
C GLY A 17 10.04 -9.07 9.87
N TRP A 18 9.31 -10.19 9.89
CA TRP A 18 8.38 -10.55 8.83
C TRP A 18 7.27 -9.50 8.66
N ALA A 19 6.68 -9.03 9.77
CA ALA A 19 5.64 -8.01 9.71
C ALA A 19 6.18 -6.69 9.14
N MET A 20 7.40 -6.29 9.51
CA MET A 20 8.06 -5.11 8.95
C MET A 20 8.28 -5.26 7.44
N SER A 21 8.84 -6.39 7.00
CA SER A 21 9.05 -6.68 5.57
C SER A 21 7.74 -6.73 4.78
N ALA A 22 6.68 -7.28 5.36
CA ALA A 22 5.37 -7.32 4.73
C ALA A 22 4.79 -5.91 4.54
N VAL A 23 4.91 -5.05 5.56
CA VAL A 23 4.37 -3.68 5.49
C VAL A 23 5.22 -2.79 4.58
N SER A 24 6.55 -2.89 4.62
CA SER A 24 7.43 -2.09 3.74
C SER A 24 7.23 -2.41 2.26
N SER A 25 7.00 -3.67 1.92
CA SER A 25 6.83 -4.14 0.54
C SER A 25 5.42 -4.01 -0.03
N ARG A 26 4.39 -3.82 0.80
CA ARG A 26 2.97 -3.93 0.35
C ARG A 26 2.07 -2.78 0.74
N ALA A 27 2.52 -1.87 1.61
CA ALA A 27 1.71 -0.71 1.96
C ALA A 27 1.69 0.32 0.83
N PHE A 28 0.50 0.85 0.52
CA PHE A 28 0.32 1.96 -0.40
C PHE A 28 0.03 3.24 0.35
N LYS A 29 0.54 4.37 -0.16
CA LYS A 29 0.24 5.69 0.36
C LYS A 29 -1.11 6.15 -0.17
N LEU A 30 -2.10 6.23 0.72
CA LEU A 30 -3.40 6.80 0.44
C LEU A 30 -3.46 8.25 0.92
N HIS A 31 -4.26 9.09 0.28
CA HIS A 31 -4.43 10.47 0.70
C HIS A 31 -5.40 10.48 1.89
N GLY A 32 -4.92 10.93 3.05
CA GLY A 32 -5.76 11.12 4.22
C GLY A 32 -6.78 12.24 4.03
N ASN A 33 -7.75 12.31 4.93
CA ASN A 33 -8.66 13.44 4.99
C ASN A 33 -7.88 14.74 5.28
N LYS A 34 -8.27 15.83 4.60
CA LYS A 34 -7.78 17.18 4.93
C LYS A 34 -8.04 17.46 6.40
N GLN A 35 -6.98 17.66 7.16
CA GLN A 35 -7.12 18.20 8.51
C GLN A 35 -7.60 19.66 8.42
N SER A 36 -8.22 20.16 9.48
CA SER A 36 -8.70 21.54 9.60
C SER A 36 -7.61 22.61 9.40
N ASN A 37 -6.34 22.22 9.50
CA ASN A 37 -5.16 23.05 9.25
C ASN A 37 -4.73 23.09 7.76
N GLY A 38 -5.42 22.39 6.86
CA GLY A 38 -5.14 22.37 5.42
C GLY A 38 -3.98 21.46 5.00
N VAL A 39 -3.33 20.75 5.92
CA VAL A 39 -2.25 19.82 5.61
C VAL A 39 -2.83 18.49 5.17
N ASN A 40 -2.52 18.09 3.93
CA ASN A 40 -2.72 16.72 3.47
C ASN A 40 -1.58 15.85 4.03
N PHE A 41 -1.92 14.72 4.62
CA PHE A 41 -0.93 13.69 4.98
C PHE A 41 -1.32 12.38 4.31
N ASP A 42 -0.33 11.66 3.82
CA ASP A 42 -0.55 10.32 3.28
C ASP A 42 -0.58 9.30 4.42
N ILE A 43 -1.48 8.32 4.31
CA ILE A 43 -1.67 7.23 5.25
C ILE A 43 -1.17 5.95 4.56
N PRO A 44 -0.13 5.27 5.08
CA PRO A 44 0.25 3.96 4.58
C PRO A 44 -0.85 2.95 4.92
N MET A 45 -1.33 2.21 3.92
CA MET A 45 -2.39 1.23 4.09
C MET A 45 -2.05 -0.06 3.35
N MET A 46 -2.27 -1.19 4.02
CA MET A 46 -2.29 -2.51 3.39
C MET A 46 -3.63 -2.66 2.66
N LEU A 47 -3.57 -2.93 1.36
CA LEU A 47 -4.75 -3.04 0.50
C LEU A 47 -4.85 -4.47 -0.03
N PRO A 48 -5.60 -5.38 0.64
CA PRO A 48 -5.78 -6.74 0.18
C PRO A 48 -6.23 -6.77 -1.28
N LEU A 49 -5.74 -7.75 -2.04
CA LEU A 49 -5.93 -7.93 -3.49
C LEU A 49 -5.17 -6.92 -4.35
N ILE A 50 -5.14 -5.63 -3.99
CA ILE A 50 -4.38 -4.61 -4.73
C ILE A 50 -2.88 -4.83 -4.57
N ASP A 51 -2.43 -5.22 -3.37
CA ASP A 51 -1.04 -5.53 -3.04
C ASP A 51 -0.46 -6.77 -3.74
N MET A 52 -1.28 -7.49 -4.52
CA MET A 52 -0.81 -8.58 -5.39
C MET A 52 -0.32 -8.08 -6.76
N CYS A 53 -0.66 -6.85 -7.15
CA CYS A 53 -0.23 -6.30 -8.43
C CYS A 53 1.25 -5.91 -8.38
N ASN A 54 2.05 -6.36 -9.35
CA ASN A 54 3.48 -6.10 -9.40
C ASN A 54 3.82 -4.67 -9.85
N ASN A 55 5.06 -4.24 -9.61
CA ASN A 55 5.60 -2.97 -10.08
C ASN A 55 6.01 -2.98 -11.56
N SER A 56 5.84 -1.85 -12.24
CA SER A 56 6.44 -1.55 -13.53
C SER A 56 6.65 -0.04 -13.68
N PHE A 57 7.73 0.36 -14.34
CA PHE A 57 7.95 1.75 -14.78
C PHE A 57 7.10 2.15 -15.99
N ASN A 58 6.41 1.18 -16.61
CA ASN A 58 5.41 1.38 -17.66
C ASN A 58 4.11 0.67 -17.28
N PRO A 59 3.41 1.14 -16.23
CA PRO A 59 2.23 0.48 -15.68
C PRO A 59 1.10 0.38 -16.71
N ASN A 60 0.16 -0.53 -16.44
CA ASN A 60 -1.08 -0.66 -17.22
C ASN A 60 -2.34 -0.35 -16.40
N ALA A 61 -2.17 -0.16 -15.09
CA ALA A 61 -3.23 0.26 -14.20
C ALA A 61 -2.68 1.21 -13.12
N ARG A 62 -3.59 1.92 -12.46
CA ARG A 62 -3.28 2.78 -11.32
C ARG A 62 -4.30 2.64 -10.21
N ILE A 63 -3.87 2.95 -8.99
CA ILE A 63 -4.75 3.05 -7.83
C ILE A 63 -5.46 4.41 -7.86
N VAL A 64 -6.77 4.40 -7.64
CA VAL A 64 -7.62 5.59 -7.53
C VAL A 64 -8.39 5.53 -6.23
N GLN A 65 -8.39 6.65 -5.51
CA GLN A 65 -9.19 6.88 -4.33
C GLN A 65 -10.43 7.68 -4.72
N GLU A 66 -11.61 7.13 -4.49
CA GLU A 66 -12.88 7.81 -4.70
C GLU A 66 -13.61 8.01 -3.38
N GLN A 67 -13.99 9.26 -3.11
CA GLN A 67 -14.75 9.62 -1.94
C GLN A 67 -16.19 9.92 -2.37
N GLU A 68 -17.12 9.07 -1.96
CA GLU A 68 -18.55 9.25 -2.23
C GLU A 68 -19.18 10.19 -1.19
N SER A 69 -18.73 10.09 0.06
CA SER A 69 -19.16 10.93 1.19
C SER A 69 -18.06 11.01 2.24
N SER A 70 -18.28 11.79 3.32
CA SER A 70 -17.32 11.89 4.43
C SER A 70 -17.02 10.56 5.15
N THR A 71 -17.84 9.53 4.94
CA THR A 71 -17.73 8.23 5.64
C THR A 71 -17.47 7.05 4.71
N LYS A 72 -17.60 7.21 3.40
CA LYS A 72 -17.38 6.13 2.42
C LYS A 72 -16.30 6.51 1.41
N MET A 73 -15.23 5.74 1.47
CA MET A 73 -14.08 5.85 0.59
C MET A 73 -13.84 4.49 -0.07
N TRP A 74 -13.64 4.51 -1.37
CA TRP A 74 -13.34 3.34 -2.18
C TRP A 74 -11.95 3.48 -2.75
N VAL A 75 -11.18 2.38 -2.71
CA VAL A 75 -9.90 2.29 -3.39
C VAL A 75 -10.05 1.28 -4.50
N LYS A 76 -9.75 1.70 -5.72
CA LYS A 76 -9.92 0.88 -6.92
C LYS A 76 -8.67 0.87 -7.78
N VAL A 77 -8.47 -0.23 -8.49
CA VAL A 77 -7.48 -0.32 -9.57
C VAL A 77 -8.20 -0.04 -10.88
N VAL A 78 -7.71 0.94 -11.63
CA VAL A 78 -8.29 1.36 -12.92
C VAL A 78 -7.26 1.13 -14.00
N ALA A 79 -7.66 0.47 -15.08
CA ALA A 79 -6.83 0.29 -16.26
C ALA A 79 -6.54 1.65 -16.92
N GLU A 80 -5.28 1.88 -17.28
CA GLU A 80 -4.83 3.08 -18.00
C GLU A 80 -4.70 2.83 -19.51
N LYS A 81 -4.62 1.56 -19.92
CA LYS A 81 -4.57 1.11 -21.31
C LYS A 81 -5.38 -0.17 -21.46
N ALA A 82 -5.65 -0.58 -22.70
CA ALA A 82 -6.27 -1.88 -22.94
C ALA A 82 -5.36 -3.01 -22.42
N ILE A 83 -5.92 -3.91 -21.62
CA ILE A 83 -5.23 -5.05 -21.02
C ILE A 83 -5.83 -6.30 -21.67
N LYS A 84 -4.99 -7.16 -22.24
CA LYS A 84 -5.46 -8.40 -22.86
C LYS A 84 -5.74 -9.45 -21.78
N GLU A 85 -6.47 -10.49 -22.16
CA GLU A 85 -6.51 -11.70 -21.35
C GLU A 85 -5.08 -12.19 -21.07
N ASP A 86 -4.85 -12.67 -19.86
CA ASP A 86 -3.55 -13.13 -19.33
C ASP A 86 -2.43 -12.08 -19.21
N ASP A 87 -2.64 -10.82 -19.64
CA ASP A 87 -1.68 -9.75 -19.35
C ASP A 87 -1.68 -9.45 -17.83
N PRO A 88 -0.50 -9.32 -17.19
CA PRO A 88 -0.44 -9.04 -15.76
C PRO A 88 -0.93 -7.62 -15.46
N LEU A 89 -1.58 -7.43 -14.32
CA LEU A 89 -1.86 -6.09 -13.78
C LEU A 89 -0.60 -5.52 -13.14
N LEU A 90 -0.13 -4.39 -13.67
CA LEU A 90 1.11 -3.74 -13.27
C LEU A 90 0.82 -2.31 -12.83
N LEU A 91 1.24 -2.02 -11.61
CA LEU A 91 1.15 -0.70 -10.97
C LEU A 91 2.51 -0.01 -10.98
N TRP A 92 2.50 1.30 -10.74
CA TRP A 92 3.72 2.04 -10.43
C TRP A 92 3.80 2.29 -8.93
N TYR A 93 4.82 1.74 -8.28
CA TYR A 93 5.01 1.88 -6.83
C TYR A 93 5.61 3.24 -6.42
N GLY A 94 6.08 4.01 -7.40
CA GLY A 94 6.62 5.36 -7.18
C GLY A 94 8.02 5.54 -7.76
N CYS A 95 8.54 6.76 -7.60
CA CYS A 95 9.87 7.14 -8.05
C CYS A 95 10.93 6.73 -7.01
N LEU A 96 11.19 5.42 -6.92
CA LEU A 96 12.24 4.87 -6.06
C LEU A 96 13.48 4.52 -6.89
N SER A 97 14.65 4.64 -6.28
CA SER A 97 15.90 4.12 -6.84
C SER A 97 16.00 2.61 -6.60
N ASN A 98 16.83 1.92 -7.38
CA ASN A 98 16.92 0.45 -7.32
C ASN A 98 17.40 -0.09 -5.97
N ASP A 99 18.23 0.66 -5.25
CA ASP A 99 18.63 0.34 -3.87
C ASP A 99 17.43 0.36 -2.91
N LEU A 100 16.52 1.32 -3.05
CA LEU A 100 15.28 1.35 -2.27
C LEU A 100 14.33 0.22 -2.70
N PHE A 101 14.22 -0.07 -4.00
CA PHE A 101 13.45 -1.22 -4.45
C PHE A 101 13.97 -2.54 -3.86
N LEU A 102 15.29 -2.74 -3.85
CA LEU A 102 15.91 -3.94 -3.29
C LEU A 102 15.66 -4.06 -1.77
N LEU A 103 15.70 -2.95 -1.04
CA LEU A 103 15.47 -2.94 0.41
C LEU A 103 14.01 -3.18 0.77
N ASP A 104 13.08 -2.54 0.07
CA ASP A 104 11.67 -2.56 0.42
C ASP A 104 10.93 -3.74 -0.22
N TYR A 105 11.31 -4.21 -1.41
CA TYR A 105 10.57 -5.19 -2.21
C TYR A 105 11.34 -6.49 -2.52
N GLY A 106 12.66 -6.53 -2.28
CA GLY A 106 13.54 -7.67 -2.58
C GLY A 106 13.92 -7.77 -4.05
#